data_AF-A0A2V8A1H9-F1
#
_entry.id   AF-A0A2V8A1H9-F1
#
_cell.length_a   1.000
_cell.length_b   1.000
_cell.length_c   1.000
_cell.angle_alpha   90.00
_cell.angle_beta   90.00
_cell.angle_gamma   90.00
#
_symmetry.space_group_name_H-M   'P 1'
#
loop_
_entity.id
_entity.type
_entity.pdbx_description
1 polymer ?
#
loop_
_entity_poly.entity_id
_entity_poly.type
_entity_poly.pdbx_seq_one_letter_code
_entity_poly.pdbx_strand_id
1 'polypeptide(L)'
;MKLADLRMSVQRFLGPPSPHLELPTVLEDEERHLSEPRPPDAVAGSDEHRLRAMIDRRHEVSRTALCLSGGGIRSASFAIGVMQGLSCLSVLTDFDYLSTVSGGGYAGSWLSAWLLHDEMRIKQTKCDSQPVGDQLAGACCDPLCPEPEPLRHVREFSRYLDPRIGLFSIDVWTLIATVCRNMLANWLILLPLLMAALLVPRLYYAFLDLGGNRNMYGTPLMIASGLLIVGTTVCGIMGLRYVILNLPDIGGFKGSQGQFITRCLGPAVTAAGLLTLYWAWNNELTGTPTSTALLFGGIIAAHVAVWLVWGQREGRRPLTWLGAGKFSRTRSPSRSCTRRRRSRSSC
;
A
#
# COMPACT_ATOMS: atom_id res chain seq x y z
N MET A 1 -12.12 -32.07 -7.48
CA MET A 1 -12.24 -32.20 -8.94
C MET A 1 -11.22 -33.20 -9.48
N LYS A 2 -11.62 -34.48 -9.62
CA LYS A 2 -10.82 -35.45 -10.37
C LYS A 2 -10.71 -34.98 -11.83
N LEU A 3 -9.49 -35.02 -12.38
CA LEU A 3 -9.20 -34.55 -13.74
C LEU A 3 -9.97 -35.31 -14.84
N ALA A 4 -10.46 -36.52 -14.55
CA ALA A 4 -11.05 -37.43 -15.53
C ALA A 4 -12.45 -37.05 -16.01
N ASP A 5 -13.20 -36.22 -15.26
CA ASP A 5 -14.63 -35.96 -15.54
C ASP A 5 -14.98 -34.47 -15.60
N LEU A 6 -14.19 -33.70 -16.35
CA LEU A 6 -14.53 -32.32 -16.72
C LEU A 6 -15.69 -32.24 -17.74
N ARG A 7 -16.72 -33.09 -17.61
CA ARG A 7 -18.02 -33.01 -18.31
C ARG A 7 -18.88 -31.86 -17.80
N MET A 8 -18.30 -30.67 -17.66
CA MET A 8 -19.06 -29.45 -17.46
C MET A 8 -19.63 -29.03 -18.81
N SER A 9 -20.91 -29.37 -19.07
CA SER A 9 -21.63 -28.88 -20.24
C SER A 9 -21.45 -27.36 -20.35
N VAL A 10 -20.85 -26.91 -21.45
CA VAL A 10 -20.60 -25.50 -21.81
C VAL A 10 -21.84 -24.62 -21.62
N GLN A 11 -23.04 -25.21 -21.67
CA GLN A 11 -24.30 -24.51 -21.36
C GLN A 11 -24.40 -23.92 -19.94
N ARG A 12 -23.75 -24.50 -18.93
CA ARG A 12 -23.75 -23.92 -17.56
C ARG A 12 -22.93 -22.64 -17.45
N PHE A 13 -21.91 -22.46 -18.30
CA PHE A 13 -21.04 -21.28 -18.25
C PHE A 13 -21.66 -20.05 -18.95
N LEU A 14 -22.60 -20.28 -19.88
CA LEU A 14 -23.28 -19.25 -20.67
C LEU A 14 -24.77 -19.07 -20.32
N GLY A 15 -25.26 -19.79 -19.31
CA GLY A 15 -26.65 -19.71 -18.84
C GLY A 15 -26.93 -18.47 -17.99
N PRO A 16 -28.22 -18.16 -17.69
CA PRO A 16 -28.58 -17.11 -16.74
C PRO A 16 -27.90 -17.37 -15.39
N PRO A 17 -27.60 -16.31 -14.60
CA PRO A 17 -26.92 -16.44 -13.31
C PRO A 17 -27.65 -17.48 -12.46
N SER A 18 -26.91 -18.50 -12.03
CA SER A 18 -27.45 -19.52 -11.16
C SER A 18 -27.92 -18.86 -9.87
N PRO A 19 -29.06 -19.30 -9.28
CA PRO A 19 -29.46 -18.84 -7.96
C PRO A 19 -28.32 -19.05 -6.95
N HIS A 20 -28.26 -18.24 -5.90
CA HIS A 20 -27.29 -18.41 -4.82
C HIS A 20 -27.32 -19.86 -4.32
N LEU A 21 -26.28 -20.61 -4.65
CA LEU A 21 -26.15 -22.01 -4.25
C LEU A 21 -25.67 -22.02 -2.80
N GLU A 22 -26.49 -22.58 -1.92
CA GLU A 22 -26.10 -22.82 -0.53
C GLU A 22 -24.94 -23.82 -0.48
N LEU A 23 -23.97 -23.57 0.39
CA LEU A 23 -22.75 -24.38 0.51
C LEU A 23 -23.02 -25.89 0.68
N PRO A 24 -24.00 -26.35 1.50
CA PRO A 24 -24.32 -27.77 1.60
C PRO A 24 -24.69 -28.41 0.26
N THR A 25 -25.45 -27.71 -0.58
CA THR A 25 -25.87 -28.19 -1.91
C THR A 25 -24.67 -28.34 -2.86
N VAL A 26 -23.71 -27.41 -2.81
CA VAL A 26 -22.48 -27.48 -3.60
C VAL A 26 -21.63 -28.68 -3.15
N LEU A 27 -21.51 -28.88 -1.84
CA LEU A 27 -20.72 -29.97 -1.28
C LEU A 27 -21.33 -31.36 -1.55
N GLU A 28 -22.66 -31.47 -1.57
CA GLU A 28 -23.39 -32.69 -1.97
C GLU A 28 -23.18 -33.01 -3.45
N ASP A 29 -23.28 -31.98 -4.31
CA ASP A 29 -23.05 -32.18 -5.73
C ASP A 29 -21.62 -32.63 -6.00
N GLU A 30 -20.65 -32.02 -5.33
CA GLU A 30 -19.25 -32.40 -5.41
C GLU A 30 -18.98 -33.84 -4.89
N GLU A 31 -19.64 -34.25 -3.80
CA GLU A 31 -19.51 -35.59 -3.24
C GLU A 31 -20.03 -36.67 -4.19
N ARG A 32 -21.11 -36.40 -4.91
CA ARG A 32 -21.63 -37.25 -5.99
C ARG A 32 -20.65 -37.40 -7.16
N HIS A 33 -19.81 -36.39 -7.41
CA HIS A 33 -18.84 -36.43 -8.50
C HIS A 33 -17.51 -37.09 -8.10
N LEU A 34 -17.16 -37.11 -6.80
CA LEU A 34 -15.88 -37.66 -6.32
C LEU A 34 -15.97 -39.09 -5.79
N SER A 35 -17.15 -39.52 -5.33
CA SER A 35 -17.39 -40.82 -4.69
C SER A 35 -18.30 -41.69 -5.55
N GLU A 36 -18.21 -43.02 -5.44
CA GLU A 36 -19.27 -43.89 -5.95
C GLU A 36 -20.62 -43.48 -5.34
N PRO A 37 -21.72 -43.48 -6.11
CA PRO A 37 -23.00 -42.90 -5.70
C PRO A 37 -23.63 -43.75 -4.60
N ARG A 38 -23.32 -43.45 -3.33
CA ARG A 38 -24.15 -43.91 -2.22
C ARG A 38 -25.33 -42.94 -2.10
N PRO A 39 -26.58 -43.41 -2.10
CA PRO A 39 -27.73 -42.53 -1.99
C PRO A 39 -27.60 -41.71 -0.70
N PRO A 40 -27.91 -40.41 -0.73
CA PRO A 40 -27.85 -39.59 0.46
C PRO A 40 -28.87 -40.17 1.43
N ASP A 41 -28.39 -40.69 2.57
CA ASP A 41 -29.24 -40.73 3.75
C ASP A 41 -29.74 -39.30 3.92
N ALA A 42 -31.03 -39.08 3.70
CA ALA A 42 -31.64 -37.77 3.84
C ALA A 42 -31.49 -37.38 5.31
N VAL A 43 -30.38 -36.70 5.64
CA VAL A 43 -30.13 -36.20 6.98
C VAL A 43 -31.13 -35.06 7.19
N ALA A 44 -32.32 -35.43 7.65
CA ALA A 44 -33.37 -34.53 8.06
C ALA A 44 -32.87 -33.76 9.30
N GLY A 45 -32.29 -32.58 9.07
CA GLY A 45 -31.70 -31.73 10.11
C GLY A 45 -31.47 -30.31 9.58
N SER A 46 -31.22 -29.37 10.49
CA SER A 46 -30.84 -28.00 10.11
C SER A 46 -29.57 -27.99 9.26
N ASP A 47 -29.40 -26.97 8.40
CA ASP A 47 -28.27 -26.88 7.46
C ASP A 47 -26.89 -27.00 8.13
N GLU A 48 -26.77 -26.56 9.39
CA GLU A 48 -25.55 -26.69 10.17
C GLU A 48 -25.22 -28.15 10.56
N HIS A 49 -26.22 -28.97 10.90
CA HIS A 49 -26.02 -30.40 11.18
C HIS A 49 -25.67 -31.17 9.91
N ARG A 50 -26.28 -30.81 8.77
CA ARG A 50 -25.96 -31.38 7.46
C ARG A 50 -24.51 -31.08 7.08
N LEU A 51 -24.06 -29.83 7.24
CA LEU A 51 -22.69 -29.42 6.95
C LEU A 51 -21.66 -30.13 7.82
N ARG A 52 -21.91 -30.26 9.13
CA ARG A 52 -21.00 -30.98 10.03
C ARG A 52 -20.85 -32.45 9.67
N ALA A 53 -21.97 -33.14 9.41
CA ALA A 53 -21.95 -34.54 8.96
C ALA A 53 -21.18 -34.72 7.64
N MET A 54 -21.24 -33.76 6.72
CA MET A 54 -20.43 -33.79 5.49
C MET A 54 -18.93 -33.59 5.75
N ILE A 55 -18.56 -32.66 6.62
CA ILE A 55 -17.16 -32.41 6.98
C ILE A 55 -16.56 -33.66 7.63
N ASP A 56 -17.27 -34.29 8.56
CA ASP A 56 -16.81 -35.49 9.25
C ASP A 56 -16.58 -36.63 8.27
N ARG A 57 -17.54 -36.90 7.37
CA ARG A 57 -17.40 -37.90 6.29
C ARG A 57 -16.24 -37.60 5.34
N ARG A 58 -15.99 -36.32 5.01
CA ARG A 58 -14.85 -35.94 4.17
C ARG A 58 -13.52 -36.19 4.87
N HIS A 59 -13.44 -36.08 6.19
CA HIS A 59 -12.23 -36.41 6.95
C HIS A 59 -11.99 -37.93 7.07
N GLU A 60 -13.02 -38.77 6.86
CA GLU A 60 -12.86 -40.23 6.83
C GLU A 60 -12.14 -40.73 5.57
N VAL A 61 -12.21 -39.97 4.47
CA VAL A 61 -11.58 -40.32 3.19
C VAL A 61 -10.29 -39.51 3.02
N SER A 62 -9.15 -40.19 2.83
CA SER A 62 -7.91 -39.51 2.48
C SER A 62 -7.99 -38.96 1.06
N ARG A 63 -8.11 -37.64 0.92
CA ARG A 63 -8.11 -36.93 -0.37
C ARG A 63 -6.79 -36.21 -0.59
N THR A 64 -6.34 -36.16 -1.83
CA THR A 64 -5.09 -35.48 -2.21
C THR A 64 -5.37 -34.25 -3.07
N ALA A 65 -4.50 -33.25 -2.96
CA ALA A 65 -4.63 -32.00 -3.69
C ALA A 65 -3.29 -31.57 -4.27
N LEU A 66 -3.30 -31.15 -5.54
CA LEU A 66 -2.21 -30.42 -6.17
C LEU A 66 -2.43 -28.92 -5.93
N CYS A 67 -1.51 -28.29 -5.20
CA CYS A 67 -1.59 -26.87 -4.84
C CYS A 67 -0.53 -26.06 -5.60
N LEU A 68 -0.95 -25.19 -6.52
CA LEU A 68 -0.09 -24.35 -7.34
C LEU A 68 -0.05 -22.92 -6.78
N SER A 69 1.12 -22.53 -6.26
CA SER A 69 1.35 -21.24 -5.63
C SER A 69 1.47 -20.08 -6.64
N GLY A 70 1.41 -18.84 -6.12
CA GLY A 70 1.56 -17.61 -6.89
C GLY A 70 2.99 -17.33 -7.36
N GLY A 71 3.19 -16.19 -8.03
CA GLY A 71 4.52 -15.75 -8.52
C GLY A 71 4.56 -15.28 -9.99
N GLY A 72 3.40 -14.94 -10.57
CA GLY A 72 3.29 -14.48 -11.96
C GLY A 72 3.62 -15.57 -12.98
N ILE A 73 3.99 -15.15 -14.21
CA ILE A 73 4.18 -16.07 -15.33
C ILE A 73 5.30 -17.10 -15.09
N ARG A 74 6.34 -16.75 -14.34
CA ARG A 74 7.45 -17.69 -14.05
C ARG A 74 6.98 -18.86 -13.21
N SER A 75 6.16 -18.59 -12.19
CA SER A 75 5.56 -19.64 -11.35
C SER A 75 4.59 -20.50 -12.17
N ALA A 76 3.83 -19.88 -13.08
CA ALA A 76 2.95 -20.61 -13.99
C ALA A 76 3.72 -21.59 -14.89
N SER A 77 4.81 -21.15 -15.52
CA SER A 77 5.65 -22.00 -16.36
C SER A 77 6.28 -23.15 -15.58
N PHE A 78 6.76 -22.89 -14.36
CA PHE A 78 7.27 -23.95 -13.48
C PHE A 78 6.18 -24.96 -13.11
N ALA A 79 5.00 -24.49 -12.71
CA ALA A 79 3.87 -25.35 -12.35
C ALA A 79 3.42 -26.24 -13.51
N ILE A 80 3.42 -25.72 -14.75
CA ILE A 80 3.14 -26.51 -15.95
C ILE A 80 4.19 -27.62 -16.14
N GLY A 81 5.48 -27.32 -15.92
CA GLY A 81 6.54 -28.33 -15.93
C GLY A 81 6.38 -29.39 -14.84
N VAL A 82 5.93 -29.01 -13.64
CA VAL A 82 5.61 -29.96 -12.56
C VAL A 82 4.44 -30.87 -12.96
N MET A 83 3.35 -30.30 -13.49
CA MET A 83 2.22 -31.10 -13.99
C MET A 83 2.65 -32.05 -15.10
N GLN A 84 3.52 -31.58 -16.01
CA GLN A 84 4.11 -32.42 -17.04
C GLN A 84 4.87 -33.61 -16.43
N GLY A 85 5.78 -33.36 -15.48
CA GLY A 85 6.51 -34.43 -14.79
C GLY A 85 5.60 -35.42 -14.05
N LEU A 86 4.56 -34.93 -13.38
CA LEU A 86 3.55 -35.77 -12.72
C LEU A 86 2.77 -36.62 -13.73
N SER A 87 2.49 -36.08 -14.92
CA SER A 87 1.86 -36.82 -16.01
C SER A 87 2.76 -37.92 -16.56
N CYS A 88 4.06 -37.64 -16.70
CA CYS A 88 5.06 -38.61 -17.15
C CYS A 88 5.24 -39.78 -16.15
N LEU A 89 4.87 -39.57 -14.88
CA LEU A 89 4.80 -40.60 -13.84
C LEU A 89 3.41 -41.22 -13.68
N SER A 90 2.43 -40.82 -14.50
CA SER A 90 1.02 -41.25 -14.42
C SER A 90 0.33 -40.99 -13.07
N VAL A 91 0.84 -40.07 -12.25
CA VAL A 91 0.26 -39.71 -10.94
C VAL A 91 -0.57 -38.43 -10.97
N LEU A 92 -0.55 -37.67 -12.07
CA LEU A 92 -1.29 -36.42 -12.17
C LEU A 92 -2.81 -36.61 -12.01
N THR A 93 -3.33 -37.75 -12.48
CA THR A 93 -4.75 -38.11 -12.40
C THR A 93 -5.18 -38.62 -11.02
N ASP A 94 -4.22 -38.91 -10.13
CA ASP A 94 -4.49 -39.43 -8.78
C ASP A 94 -4.89 -38.31 -7.80
N PHE A 95 -4.64 -37.05 -8.16
CA PHE A 95 -5.04 -35.90 -7.35
C PHE A 95 -6.55 -35.63 -7.42
N ASP A 96 -7.19 -35.55 -6.25
CA ASP A 96 -8.62 -35.23 -6.17
C ASP A 96 -8.91 -33.75 -6.37
N TYR A 97 -7.96 -32.86 -6.08
CA TYR A 97 -8.15 -31.41 -6.14
C TYR A 97 -7.00 -30.69 -6.82
N LEU A 98 -7.34 -29.60 -7.50
CA LEU A 98 -6.39 -28.62 -7.99
C LEU A 98 -6.69 -27.27 -7.32
N SER A 99 -5.80 -26.81 -6.45
CA SER A 99 -5.88 -25.50 -5.80
C SER A 99 -4.87 -24.56 -6.44
N THR A 100 -5.30 -23.36 -6.80
CA THR A 100 -4.43 -22.41 -7.52
C THR A 100 -4.57 -20.99 -6.99
N VAL A 101 -3.46 -20.25 -6.96
CA VAL A 101 -3.44 -18.84 -6.54
C VAL A 101 -2.56 -18.04 -7.50
N SER A 102 -3.04 -16.87 -7.95
CA SER A 102 -2.27 -15.91 -8.75
C SER A 102 -1.56 -16.56 -9.96
N GLY A 103 -0.23 -16.66 -9.95
CA GLY A 103 0.58 -17.36 -10.97
C GLY A 103 0.11 -18.80 -11.23
N GLY A 104 -0.18 -19.58 -10.20
CA GLY A 104 -0.74 -20.92 -10.34
C GLY A 104 -2.13 -20.93 -10.98
N GLY A 105 -2.88 -19.83 -10.86
CA GLY A 105 -4.17 -19.65 -11.52
C GLY A 105 -4.05 -19.62 -13.05
N TYR A 106 -2.95 -19.08 -13.59
CA TYR A 106 -2.66 -19.17 -15.03
C TYR A 106 -2.41 -20.62 -15.47
N ALA A 107 -1.67 -21.39 -14.68
CA ALA A 107 -1.42 -22.80 -14.99
C ALA A 107 -2.71 -23.63 -14.90
N GLY A 108 -3.52 -23.40 -13.87
CA GLY A 108 -4.82 -24.08 -13.70
C GLY A 108 -5.83 -23.72 -14.79
N SER A 109 -5.94 -22.44 -15.17
CA SER A 109 -6.83 -22.00 -16.24
C SER A 109 -6.36 -22.49 -17.60
N TRP A 110 -5.05 -22.51 -17.86
CA TRP A 110 -4.47 -23.10 -19.06
C TRP A 110 -4.82 -24.59 -19.19
N LEU A 111 -4.65 -25.37 -18.11
CA LEU A 111 -5.00 -26.80 -18.10
C LEU A 111 -6.51 -27.00 -18.29
N SER A 112 -7.34 -26.21 -17.60
CA SER A 112 -8.80 -26.28 -17.70
C SER A 112 -9.28 -25.94 -19.11
N ALA A 113 -8.68 -24.92 -19.74
CA ALA A 113 -8.99 -24.52 -21.11
C ALA A 113 -8.59 -25.61 -22.10
N TRP A 114 -7.41 -26.22 -21.93
CA TRP A 114 -6.98 -27.33 -22.79
C TRP A 114 -7.96 -28.52 -22.69
N LEU A 115 -8.30 -28.95 -21.48
CA LEU A 115 -9.29 -30.02 -21.25
C LEU A 115 -10.63 -29.70 -21.94
N LEU A 116 -11.12 -28.47 -21.80
CA LEU A 116 -12.38 -28.03 -22.43
C LEU A 116 -12.29 -28.04 -23.96
N HIS A 117 -11.20 -27.53 -24.53
CA HIS A 117 -11.01 -27.48 -25.97
C HIS A 117 -10.87 -28.87 -26.59
N ASP A 118 -10.17 -29.80 -25.92
CA ASP A 118 -10.05 -31.18 -26.39
C ASP A 118 -11.41 -31.89 -26.34
N GLU A 119 -12.19 -31.73 -25.27
CA GLU A 119 -13.55 -32.28 -25.18
C GLU A 119 -14.46 -31.75 -26.30
N MET A 120 -14.42 -30.44 -26.57
CA MET A 120 -15.18 -29.82 -27.65
C MET A 120 -14.74 -30.33 -29.02
N ARG A 121 -13.44 -30.54 -29.23
CA ARG A 121 -12.89 -31.11 -30.47
C ARG A 121 -13.35 -32.55 -30.69
N ILE A 122 -13.31 -33.41 -29.67
CA ILE A 122 -13.81 -34.79 -29.74
C ILE A 122 -15.29 -34.80 -30.14
N LYS A 123 -16.11 -33.95 -29.49
CA LYS A 123 -17.55 -33.84 -29.80
C LYS A 123 -17.83 -33.40 -31.24
N GLN A 124 -17.02 -32.48 -31.78
CA GLN A 124 -17.22 -31.96 -33.14
C GLN A 124 -16.70 -32.91 -34.23
N THR A 125 -15.54 -33.54 -34.00
CA THR A 125 -14.83 -34.30 -35.04
C THR A 125 -15.06 -35.81 -34.97
N LYS A 126 -15.67 -36.33 -33.89
CA LYS A 126 -15.84 -37.78 -33.63
C LYS A 126 -14.55 -38.60 -33.74
N CYS A 127 -13.39 -37.95 -33.66
CA CYS A 127 -12.10 -38.62 -33.63
C CYS A 127 -11.67 -38.79 -32.18
N ASP A 128 -11.27 -40.00 -31.82
CA ASP A 128 -10.68 -40.26 -30.52
C ASP A 128 -9.34 -39.54 -30.42
N SER A 129 -9.21 -38.68 -29.41
CA SER A 129 -7.95 -38.07 -29.02
C SER A 129 -7.37 -38.79 -27.83
N GLN A 130 -6.04 -38.78 -27.70
CA GLN A 130 -5.42 -39.21 -26.46
C GLN A 130 -5.86 -38.30 -25.32
N PRO A 131 -6.07 -38.82 -24.10
CA PRO A 131 -6.34 -38.01 -22.93
C PRO A 131 -5.30 -36.90 -22.77
N VAL A 132 -5.71 -35.72 -22.29
CA VAL A 132 -4.78 -34.58 -22.09
C VAL A 132 -3.61 -34.97 -21.17
N GLY A 133 -3.82 -35.84 -20.18
CA GLY A 133 -2.74 -36.38 -19.35
C GLY A 133 -1.68 -37.13 -20.17
N ASP A 134 -2.11 -37.95 -21.13
CA ASP A 134 -1.20 -38.69 -22.00
C ASP A 134 -0.52 -37.78 -23.03
N GLN A 135 -1.23 -36.76 -23.55
CA GLN A 135 -0.64 -35.74 -24.41
C GLN A 135 0.44 -34.95 -23.66
N LEU A 136 0.19 -34.61 -22.39
CA LEU A 136 1.13 -33.91 -21.53
C LEU A 136 2.35 -34.80 -21.21
N ALA A 137 2.13 -36.10 -21.02
CA ALA A 137 3.18 -37.09 -20.78
C ALA A 137 4.00 -37.41 -22.05
N GLY A 138 3.37 -37.40 -23.23
CA GLY A 138 3.97 -37.80 -24.50
C GLY A 138 5.21 -37.00 -24.87
N ALA A 139 5.29 -35.75 -24.43
CA ALA A 139 6.48 -34.90 -24.59
C ALA A 139 7.70 -35.36 -23.77
N CYS A 140 7.54 -36.24 -22.77
CA CYS A 140 8.66 -36.88 -22.05
C CYS A 140 9.11 -38.20 -22.68
N CYS A 141 8.23 -38.90 -23.40
CA CYS A 141 8.41 -40.31 -23.74
C CYS A 141 9.07 -40.54 -25.10
N ASP A 142 8.91 -39.62 -26.06
CA ASP A 142 9.51 -39.75 -27.39
C ASP A 142 10.00 -38.39 -27.93
N PRO A 143 11.33 -38.19 -28.08
CA PRO A 143 11.90 -36.98 -28.68
C PRO A 143 11.47 -36.73 -30.14
N LEU A 144 10.97 -37.76 -30.83
CA LEU A 144 10.47 -37.66 -32.21
C LEU A 144 8.98 -37.28 -32.28
N CYS A 145 8.25 -37.34 -31.16
CA CYS A 145 6.88 -36.88 -31.11
C CYS A 145 6.83 -35.34 -31.01
N PRO A 146 6.05 -34.67 -31.87
CA PRO A 146 5.90 -33.22 -31.77
C PRO A 146 5.22 -32.84 -30.46
N GLU A 147 5.79 -31.87 -29.75
CA GLU A 147 5.22 -31.33 -28.53
C GLU A 147 3.80 -30.77 -28.79
N PRO A 148 2.83 -31.01 -27.89
CA PRO A 148 1.49 -30.45 -28.04
C PRO A 148 1.51 -28.93 -28.18
N GLU A 149 0.67 -28.41 -29.08
CA GLU A 149 0.59 -26.98 -29.37
C GLU A 149 0.37 -26.11 -28.12
N PRO A 150 -0.49 -26.48 -27.15
CA PRO A 150 -0.67 -25.69 -25.93
C PRO A 150 0.58 -25.59 -25.05
N LEU A 151 1.43 -26.62 -25.05
CA LEU A 151 2.68 -26.64 -24.28
C LEU A 151 3.78 -25.86 -25.01
N ARG A 152 3.87 -26.02 -26.33
CA ARG A 152 4.77 -25.22 -27.18
C ARG A 152 4.47 -23.73 -27.08
N HIS A 153 3.19 -23.34 -27.09
CA HIS A 153 2.77 -21.95 -26.92
C HIS A 153 3.30 -21.36 -25.60
N VAL A 154 3.11 -22.07 -24.49
CA VAL A 154 3.63 -21.61 -23.18
C VAL A 154 5.16 -21.49 -23.20
N ARG A 155 5.88 -22.42 -23.83
CA ARG A 155 7.34 -22.35 -23.95
C ARG A 155 7.80 -21.14 -24.77
N GLU A 156 7.16 -20.87 -25.90
CA GLU A 156 7.45 -19.72 -26.76
C GLU A 156 7.20 -18.39 -26.05
N PHE A 157 6.15 -18.30 -25.22
CA PHE A 157 5.77 -17.09 -24.49
C PHE A 157 6.24 -17.04 -23.02
N SER A 158 7.08 -17.99 -22.58
CA SER A 158 7.64 -18.03 -21.22
C SER A 158 8.70 -16.95 -20.96
N ARG A 159 9.27 -16.35 -22.02
CA ARG A 159 10.17 -15.19 -21.91
C ARG A 159 9.36 -13.91 -21.79
N TYR A 160 9.08 -13.53 -20.54
CA TYR A 160 8.25 -12.41 -20.10
C TYR A 160 8.53 -11.01 -20.71
N LEU A 161 9.58 -10.84 -21.53
CA LEU A 161 9.92 -9.52 -22.10
C LEU A 161 10.32 -9.53 -23.59
N ASP A 162 10.51 -10.69 -24.23
CA ASP A 162 10.86 -10.72 -25.66
C ASP A 162 10.68 -12.12 -26.29
N PRO A 163 9.71 -12.32 -27.20
CA PRO A 163 9.54 -13.57 -27.94
C PRO A 163 10.66 -13.80 -28.97
N ARG A 164 11.38 -12.76 -29.42
CA ARG A 164 12.44 -12.87 -30.43
C ARG A 164 13.57 -11.86 -30.16
N ILE A 165 14.58 -12.32 -29.43
CA ILE A 165 15.82 -11.56 -29.23
C ILE A 165 16.50 -11.37 -30.59
N GLY A 166 16.39 -10.17 -31.15
CA GLY A 166 17.12 -9.71 -32.31
C GLY A 166 17.20 -8.19 -32.29
N LEU A 167 18.38 -7.61 -32.50
CA LEU A 167 18.60 -6.14 -32.52
C LEU A 167 17.75 -5.40 -33.58
N PHE A 168 17.19 -6.14 -34.53
CA PHE A 168 16.31 -5.65 -35.59
C PHE A 168 14.85 -6.11 -35.45
N SER A 169 14.47 -6.69 -34.32
CA SER A 169 13.06 -7.04 -34.06
C SER A 169 12.26 -5.79 -33.73
N ILE A 170 11.08 -5.66 -34.36
CA ILE A 170 10.14 -4.56 -34.13
C ILE A 170 9.71 -4.50 -32.66
N ASP A 171 9.67 -5.66 -31.99
CA ASP A 171 9.24 -5.77 -30.60
C ASP A 171 10.23 -5.10 -29.63
N VAL A 172 11.54 -5.24 -29.86
CA VAL A 172 12.60 -4.59 -29.06
C VAL A 172 12.53 -3.08 -29.18
N TRP A 173 12.38 -2.57 -30.40
CA TRP A 173 12.26 -1.13 -30.64
C TRP A 173 10.98 -0.55 -30.05
N THR A 174 9.87 -1.31 -30.07
CA THR A 174 8.62 -0.92 -29.42
C THR A 174 8.75 -0.86 -27.90
N LEU A 175 9.48 -1.81 -27.30
CA LEU A 175 9.79 -1.80 -25.87
C LEU A 175 10.66 -0.59 -25.50
N ILE A 176 11.75 -0.35 -26.22
CA ILE A 176 12.64 0.80 -26.01
C ILE A 176 11.84 2.10 -26.15
N ALA A 177 11.04 2.24 -27.22
CA ALA A 177 10.24 3.44 -27.44
C ALA A 177 9.23 3.68 -26.31
N THR A 178 8.57 2.62 -25.84
CA THR A 178 7.64 2.70 -24.69
C THR A 178 8.36 3.11 -23.41
N VAL A 179 9.51 2.52 -23.10
CA VAL A 179 10.30 2.86 -21.92
C VAL A 179 10.82 4.29 -22.02
N CYS A 180 11.39 4.69 -23.15
CA CYS A 180 11.88 6.05 -23.38
C CYS A 180 10.75 7.07 -23.31
N ARG A 181 9.59 6.81 -23.91
CA ARG A 181 8.41 7.68 -23.81
C ARG A 181 7.98 7.88 -22.36
N ASN A 182 7.87 6.80 -21.60
CA ASN A 182 7.47 6.88 -20.19
C ASN A 182 8.53 7.56 -19.33
N MET A 183 9.81 7.29 -19.59
CA MET A 183 10.91 7.97 -18.93
C MET A 183 10.86 9.46 -19.25
N LEU A 184 10.80 9.85 -20.51
CA LEU A 184 10.70 11.26 -20.92
C LEU A 184 9.50 11.95 -20.27
N ALA A 185 8.31 11.33 -20.26
CA ALA A 185 7.14 11.90 -19.59
C ALA A 185 7.36 12.12 -18.09
N ASN A 186 7.95 11.14 -17.39
CA ASN A 186 8.28 11.26 -15.97
C ASN A 186 9.32 12.36 -15.73
N TRP A 187 10.37 12.42 -16.54
CA TRP A 187 11.43 13.41 -16.39
C TRP A 187 10.96 14.83 -16.72
N LEU A 188 10.02 14.98 -17.66
CA LEU A 188 9.39 16.26 -17.99
C LEU A 188 8.57 16.82 -16.83
N ILE A 189 8.13 15.98 -15.89
CA ILE A 189 7.42 16.40 -14.67
C ILE A 189 8.41 16.56 -13.51
N LEU A 190 9.30 15.59 -13.31
CA LEU A 190 10.22 15.55 -12.17
C LEU A 190 11.31 16.62 -12.25
N LEU A 191 11.88 16.90 -13.43
CA LEU A 191 12.93 17.90 -13.57
C LEU A 191 12.43 19.32 -13.25
N PRO A 192 11.30 19.82 -13.79
CA PRO A 192 10.80 21.14 -13.40
C PRO A 192 10.47 21.24 -11.92
N LEU A 193 9.92 20.18 -11.31
CA LEU A 193 9.61 20.16 -9.88
C LEU A 193 10.89 20.24 -9.03
N LEU A 194 11.92 19.47 -9.40
CA LEU A 194 13.23 19.52 -8.76
C LEU A 194 13.89 20.90 -8.92
N MET A 195 13.82 21.48 -10.12
CA MET A 195 14.32 22.83 -10.41
C MET A 195 13.58 23.88 -9.59
N ALA A 196 12.26 23.77 -9.43
CA ALA A 196 11.47 24.67 -8.58
C ALA A 196 11.87 24.55 -7.10
N ALA A 197 12.13 23.34 -6.60
CA ALA A 197 12.62 23.13 -5.25
C ALA A 197 14.03 23.75 -5.04
N LEU A 198 14.93 23.58 -6.00
CA LEU A 198 16.27 24.18 -5.99
C LEU A 198 16.24 25.70 -6.17
N LEU A 199 15.16 26.25 -6.72
CA LEU A 199 14.97 27.70 -6.85
C LEU A 199 14.69 28.37 -5.50
N VAL A 200 14.12 27.67 -4.51
CA VAL A 200 13.83 28.22 -3.17
C VAL A 200 15.07 28.79 -2.47
N PRO A 201 16.18 28.04 -2.29
CA PRO A 201 17.39 28.59 -1.68
C PRO A 201 18.03 29.69 -2.54
N ARG A 202 17.89 29.64 -3.87
CA ARG A 202 18.40 30.69 -4.78
C ARG A 202 17.62 32.00 -4.63
N LEU A 203 16.29 31.92 -4.57
CA LEU A 203 15.44 33.08 -4.30
C LEU A 203 15.74 33.65 -2.91
N TYR A 204 15.92 32.79 -1.91
CA TYR A 204 16.30 33.22 -0.58
C TYR A 204 17.65 33.96 -0.56
N TYR A 205 18.65 33.45 -1.28
CA TYR A 205 19.93 34.14 -1.45
C TYR A 205 19.77 35.49 -2.15
N ALA A 206 18.95 35.57 -3.20
CA ALA A 206 18.66 36.84 -3.88
C ALA A 206 18.00 37.86 -2.95
N PHE A 207 17.14 37.43 -2.02
CA PHE A 207 16.59 38.30 -0.97
C PHE A 207 17.65 38.76 0.03
N LEU A 208 18.63 37.93 0.38
CA LEU A 208 19.75 38.39 1.22
C LEU A 208 20.55 39.50 0.53
N ASP A 209 20.87 39.32 -0.76
CA ASP A 209 21.70 40.24 -1.55
C ASP A 209 21.01 41.59 -1.85
N LEU A 210 19.67 41.60 -1.89
CA LEU A 210 18.87 42.82 -2.09
C LEU A 210 19.20 43.93 -1.08
N GLY A 211 19.58 43.58 0.15
CA GLY A 211 19.94 44.55 1.20
C GLY A 211 21.22 45.35 0.91
N GLY A 212 22.14 44.80 0.10
CA GLY A 212 23.37 45.47 -0.32
C GLY A 212 23.20 46.37 -1.55
N ASN A 213 21.99 46.41 -2.14
CA ASN A 213 21.71 47.22 -3.31
C ASN A 213 21.78 48.72 -2.96
N ARG A 214 22.56 49.48 -3.77
CA ARG A 214 22.76 50.92 -3.57
C ARG A 214 21.47 51.73 -3.52
N ASN A 215 20.45 51.30 -4.24
CA ASN A 215 19.14 51.97 -4.27
C ASN A 215 18.33 51.76 -2.99
N MET A 216 18.71 50.79 -2.16
CA MET A 216 18.00 50.46 -0.93
C MET A 216 18.53 51.26 0.28
N TYR A 217 19.75 51.81 0.21
CA TYR A 217 20.39 52.49 1.34
C TYR A 217 19.59 53.66 1.91
N GLY A 218 19.74 53.88 3.22
CA GLY A 218 19.06 54.92 3.97
C GLY A 218 17.66 54.49 4.41
N THR A 219 16.67 55.37 4.22
CA THR A 219 15.31 55.20 4.73
C THR A 219 14.61 53.91 4.25
N PRO A 220 14.71 53.49 2.98
CA PRO A 220 14.06 52.26 2.51
C PRO A 220 14.58 51.00 3.22
N LEU A 221 15.91 50.84 3.35
CA LEU A 221 16.53 49.72 4.07
C LEU A 221 16.16 49.71 5.56
N MET A 222 16.09 50.89 6.20
CA MET A 222 15.65 51.02 7.59
C MET A 222 14.22 50.52 7.79
N ILE A 223 13.28 51.00 6.95
CA ILE A 223 11.87 50.61 7.02
C ILE A 223 11.73 49.10 6.76
N ALA A 224 12.40 48.60 5.72
CA ALA A 224 12.30 47.19 5.34
C ALA A 224 12.89 46.27 6.43
N SER A 225 14.05 46.62 6.99
CA SER A 225 14.64 45.89 8.13
C SER A 225 13.74 45.95 9.37
N GLY A 226 13.12 47.10 9.64
CA GLY A 226 12.11 47.25 10.71
C GLY A 226 10.90 46.33 10.53
N LEU A 227 10.39 46.19 9.31
CA LEU A 227 9.30 45.26 9.00
C LEU A 227 9.71 43.79 9.20
N LEU A 228 10.94 43.42 8.85
CA LEU A 228 11.44 42.05 9.02
C LEU A 228 11.52 41.65 10.51
N ILE A 229 11.98 42.53 11.40
CA ILE A 229 12.05 42.23 12.84
C ILE A 229 10.67 42.19 13.50
N VAL A 230 9.75 43.06 13.07
CA VAL A 230 8.35 43.02 13.51
C VAL A 230 7.69 41.71 13.05
N GLY A 231 7.86 41.33 11.78
CA GLY A 231 7.35 40.07 11.23
C GLY A 231 7.90 38.85 11.97
N THR A 232 9.20 38.83 12.23
CA THR A 232 9.87 37.79 13.06
C THR A 232 9.21 37.68 14.43
N THR A 233 8.98 38.80 15.09
CA THR A 233 8.39 38.84 16.43
C THR A 233 6.94 38.34 16.43
N VAL A 234 6.13 38.77 15.45
CA VAL A 234 4.73 38.33 15.32
C VAL A 234 4.63 36.83 15.04
N CYS A 235 5.42 36.32 14.08
CA CYS A 235 5.45 34.89 13.75
C CYS A 235 5.98 34.03 14.92
N GLY A 236 7.00 34.53 15.64
CA GLY A 236 7.52 33.88 16.84
C GLY A 236 6.48 33.80 17.97
N ILE A 237 5.76 34.89 18.24
CA ILE A 237 4.67 34.93 19.24
C ILE A 237 3.57 33.94 18.86
N MET A 238 3.20 33.86 17.57
CA MET A 238 2.20 32.93 17.08
C MET A 238 2.59 31.46 17.32
N GLY A 239 3.84 31.10 17.00
CA GLY A 239 4.36 29.76 17.25
C GLY A 239 4.45 29.42 18.74
N LEU A 240 5.00 30.34 19.55
CA LEU A 240 5.13 30.17 20.99
C LEU A 240 3.76 30.03 21.68
N ARG A 241 2.77 30.82 21.25
CA ARG A 241 1.39 30.71 21.72
C ARG A 241 0.82 29.31 21.49
N TYR A 242 1.03 28.73 20.31
CA TYR A 242 0.55 27.38 20.02
C TYR A 242 1.19 26.33 20.94
N VAL A 243 2.52 26.39 21.11
CA VAL A 243 3.26 25.46 21.98
C VAL A 243 2.74 25.51 23.41
N ILE A 244 2.57 26.72 23.96
CA ILE A 244 2.11 26.93 25.34
C ILE A 244 0.67 26.46 25.54
N LEU A 245 -0.24 26.69 24.57
CA LEU A 245 -1.61 26.18 24.68
C LEU A 245 -1.67 24.65 24.61
N ASN A 246 -0.71 24.03 23.93
CA ASN A 246 -0.57 22.58 23.86
C ASN A 246 0.14 21.98 25.09
N LEU A 247 0.69 22.79 25.99
CA LEU A 247 1.29 22.29 27.22
C LEU A 247 0.21 21.67 28.15
N PRO A 248 0.43 20.46 28.68
CA PRO A 248 -0.55 19.73 29.51
C PRO A 248 -1.02 20.50 30.74
N ASP A 249 -0.11 21.23 31.39
CA ASP A 249 -0.37 21.92 32.66
C ASP A 249 -1.04 23.29 32.48
N ILE A 250 -1.11 23.82 31.25
CA ILE A 250 -1.54 25.20 30.99
C ILE A 250 -2.79 25.26 30.13
N GLY A 251 -2.73 24.75 28.91
CA GLY A 251 -3.83 24.88 27.96
C GLY A 251 -4.62 23.60 27.76
N GLY A 252 -3.99 22.43 27.90
CA GLY A 252 -4.62 21.13 27.67
C GLY A 252 -5.18 20.96 26.24
N PHE A 253 -4.82 21.86 25.32
CA PHE A 253 -5.36 21.90 23.97
C PHE A 253 -4.64 20.89 23.08
N LYS A 254 -5.38 19.87 22.61
CA LYS A 254 -4.88 18.92 21.62
C LYS A 254 -5.22 19.40 20.22
N GLY A 255 -4.33 20.20 19.64
CA GLY A 255 -4.50 20.69 18.27
C GLY A 255 -4.37 19.57 17.23
N SER A 256 -5.04 19.73 16.09
CA SER A 256 -4.86 18.84 14.95
C SER A 256 -3.52 19.06 14.25
N GLN A 257 -3.05 18.08 13.48
CA GLN A 257 -1.80 18.19 12.70
C GLN A 257 -1.78 19.44 11.79
N GLY A 258 -2.89 19.76 11.15
CA GLY A 258 -3.00 20.96 10.31
C GLY A 258 -2.85 22.27 11.11
N GLN A 259 -3.35 22.31 12.35
CA GLN A 259 -3.17 23.46 13.24
C GLN A 259 -1.74 23.59 13.73
N PHE A 260 -1.03 22.48 13.96
CA PHE A 260 0.41 22.51 14.26
C PHE A 260 1.20 23.10 13.09
N ILE A 261 0.94 22.65 11.87
CA ILE A 261 1.65 23.14 10.68
C ILE A 261 1.39 24.64 10.48
N THR A 262 0.13 25.08 10.53
CA THR A 262 -0.24 26.47 10.23
C THR A 262 0.03 27.45 11.36
N ARG A 263 -0.03 27.02 12.62
CA ARG A 263 0.09 27.92 13.78
C ARG A 263 1.40 27.79 14.56
N CYS A 264 2.19 26.74 14.32
CA CYS A 264 3.47 26.53 14.97
C CYS A 264 4.61 26.42 13.97
N LEU A 265 4.63 25.37 13.15
CA LEU A 265 5.78 25.06 12.29
C LEU A 265 5.99 26.12 11.20
N GLY A 266 4.93 26.46 10.45
CA GLY A 266 4.98 27.48 9.40
C GLY A 266 5.46 28.83 9.93
N PRO A 267 4.80 29.41 10.95
CA PRO A 267 5.26 30.66 11.56
C PRO A 267 6.67 30.59 12.12
N ALA A 268 7.08 29.48 12.75
CA ALA A 268 8.44 29.34 13.29
C ALA A 268 9.50 29.33 12.18
N VAL A 269 9.27 28.61 11.09
CA VAL A 269 10.17 28.59 9.92
C VAL A 269 10.22 29.96 9.25
N THR A 270 9.08 30.63 9.09
CA THR A 270 9.02 32.00 8.56
C THR A 270 9.76 32.98 9.47
N ALA A 271 9.59 32.90 10.79
CA ALA A 271 10.30 33.75 11.75
C ALA A 271 11.82 33.55 11.65
N ALA A 272 12.29 32.30 11.52
CA ALA A 272 13.70 32.02 11.34
C ALA A 272 14.26 32.66 10.05
N GLY A 273 13.55 32.52 8.92
CA GLY A 273 13.97 33.10 7.64
C GLY A 273 13.96 34.63 7.62
N LEU A 274 12.96 35.26 8.27
CA LEU A 274 12.88 36.71 8.42
C LEU A 274 13.96 37.26 9.35
N LEU A 275 14.30 36.53 10.42
CA LEU A 275 15.35 36.92 11.36
C LEU A 275 16.72 36.93 10.67
N THR A 276 17.03 35.91 9.89
CA THR A 276 18.30 35.83 9.15
C THR A 276 18.38 36.87 8.02
N LEU A 277 17.26 37.19 7.36
CA LEU A 277 17.17 38.32 6.43
C LEU A 277 17.41 39.66 7.13
N TYR A 278 16.74 39.88 8.26
CA TYR A 278 16.92 41.08 9.08
C TYR A 278 18.38 41.23 9.48
N TRP A 279 19.01 40.15 9.95
CA TRP A 279 20.40 40.18 10.37
C TRP A 279 21.34 40.57 9.22
N ALA A 280 21.15 40.00 8.03
CA ALA A 280 21.94 40.36 6.86
C ALA A 280 21.77 41.85 6.48
N TRP A 281 20.54 42.33 6.40
CA TRP A 281 20.24 43.70 5.97
C TRP A 281 20.62 44.75 7.04
N ASN A 282 20.50 44.41 8.31
CA ASN A 282 20.90 45.30 9.40
C ASN A 282 22.42 45.47 9.48
N ASN A 283 23.19 44.45 9.11
CA ASN A 283 24.65 44.55 9.01
C ASN A 283 25.06 45.52 7.89
N GLU A 284 24.37 45.49 6.73
CA GLU A 284 24.56 46.47 5.64
C GLU A 284 24.20 47.90 6.09
N LEU A 285 23.12 48.06 6.87
CA LEU A 285 22.68 49.36 7.36
C LEU A 285 23.63 49.98 8.41
N THR A 286 24.10 49.18 9.36
CA THR A 286 24.89 49.68 10.50
C THR A 286 26.39 49.63 10.27
N GLY A 287 26.86 48.92 9.23
CA GLY A 287 28.28 48.72 8.95
C GLY A 287 29.04 47.91 10.00
N THR A 288 28.34 47.41 11.02
CA THR A 288 28.90 46.60 12.12
C THR A 288 28.07 45.34 12.31
N PRO A 289 28.70 44.19 12.61
CA PRO A 289 27.97 42.96 12.85
C PRO A 289 27.08 43.13 14.09
N THR A 290 25.77 42.97 13.90
CA THR A 290 24.79 43.08 14.98
C THR A 290 25.04 41.99 16.01
N SER A 291 25.18 42.36 17.29
CA SER A 291 25.38 41.38 18.37
C SER A 291 24.21 40.41 18.46
N THR A 292 24.48 39.13 18.20
CA THR A 292 23.49 38.05 18.26
C THR A 292 22.87 37.94 19.64
N ALA A 293 23.64 38.18 20.71
CA ALA A 293 23.16 38.14 22.09
C ALA A 293 22.11 39.24 22.37
N LEU A 294 22.33 40.47 21.86
CA LEU A 294 21.36 41.56 22.02
C LEU A 294 20.09 41.32 21.21
N LEU A 295 20.23 40.77 19.99
CA LEU A 295 19.08 40.44 19.14
C LEU A 295 18.21 39.35 19.76
N PHE A 296 18.81 38.20 20.13
CA PHE A 296 18.06 37.12 20.79
C PHE A 296 17.51 37.59 22.14
N GLY A 297 18.28 38.35 22.92
CA GLY A 297 17.83 38.92 24.19
C GLY A 297 16.61 39.83 24.04
N GLY A 298 16.64 40.74 23.05
CA GLY A 298 15.53 41.65 22.75
C GLY A 298 14.28 40.92 22.26
N ILE A 299 14.44 39.93 21.38
CA ILE A 299 13.34 39.08 20.91
C ILE A 299 12.73 38.31 22.08
N ILE A 300 13.55 37.63 22.89
CA ILE A 300 13.07 36.88 24.06
C ILE A 300 12.35 37.82 25.03
N ALA A 301 12.91 39.00 25.32
CA ALA A 301 12.29 39.98 26.21
C ALA A 301 10.93 40.46 25.66
N ALA A 302 10.83 40.74 24.36
CA ALA A 302 9.56 41.12 23.73
C ALA A 302 8.52 40.01 23.81
N HIS A 303 8.92 38.75 23.59
CA HIS A 303 8.02 37.59 23.73
C HIS A 303 7.54 37.42 25.17
N VAL A 304 8.45 37.53 26.15
CA VAL A 304 8.12 37.47 27.58
C VAL A 304 7.18 38.62 27.96
N ALA A 305 7.41 39.84 27.48
CA ALA A 305 6.57 41.00 27.78
C ALA A 305 5.15 40.87 27.23
N VAL A 306 4.99 40.50 25.95
CA VAL A 306 3.67 40.22 25.35
C VAL A 306 2.93 39.16 26.14
N TRP A 307 3.67 38.16 26.62
CA TRP A 307 3.10 37.06 27.37
C TRP A 307 2.71 37.44 28.80
N LEU A 308 3.50 38.26 29.50
CA LEU A 308 3.14 38.81 30.82
C LEU A 308 1.85 39.63 30.75
N VAL A 309 1.70 40.46 29.70
CA VAL A 309 0.49 41.25 29.45
C VAL A 309 -0.72 40.35 29.15
N TRP A 310 -0.53 39.30 28.36
CA TRP A 310 -1.58 38.34 28.06
C TRP A 310 -2.00 37.53 29.28
N GLY A 311 -1.04 37.00 30.05
CA GLY A 311 -1.28 36.25 31.29
C GLY A 311 -2.03 37.06 32.34
N GLN A 312 -1.72 38.35 32.46
CA GLN A 312 -2.46 39.29 33.32
C GLN A 312 -3.92 39.48 32.86
N ARG A 313 -4.17 39.56 31.56
CA ARG A 313 -5.53 39.70 31.00
C ARG A 313 -6.38 38.44 31.14
N GLU A 314 -5.78 37.27 31.02
CA GLU A 314 -6.50 35.98 31.09
C GLU A 314 -6.63 35.43 32.53
N GLY A 315 -6.23 36.20 33.56
CA GLY A 315 -6.28 35.79 34.96
C GLY A 315 -5.30 34.67 35.35
N ARG A 316 -4.33 34.35 34.48
CA ARG A 316 -3.35 33.27 34.67
C ARG A 316 -2.08 33.85 35.31
N ARG A 317 -1.84 33.50 36.59
CA ARG A 317 -0.71 34.05 37.36
C ARG A 317 0.64 33.63 36.74
N PRO A 318 1.57 34.57 36.46
CA PRO A 318 2.87 34.26 35.84
C PRO A 318 3.86 33.55 36.79
N LEU A 319 3.57 33.48 38.09
CA LEU A 319 4.44 32.88 39.11
C LEU A 319 4.32 31.35 39.26
N THR A 320 3.32 30.70 38.68
CA THR A 320 3.22 29.22 38.65
C THR A 320 4.32 28.57 37.79
N TRP A 321 5.02 29.36 36.99
CA TRP A 321 6.00 28.94 36.00
C TRP A 321 7.35 28.56 36.60
N LEU A 322 7.80 29.31 37.62
CA LEU A 322 8.99 28.96 38.41
C LEU A 322 8.75 27.72 39.30
N GLY A 323 7.49 27.39 39.60
CA GLY A 323 7.09 26.24 40.41
C GLY A 323 6.96 24.92 39.64
N ALA A 324 6.64 24.96 38.34
CA ALA A 324 6.45 23.76 37.52
C ALA A 324 7.74 22.94 37.36
N GLY A 325 8.91 23.59 37.37
CA GLY A 325 10.21 22.89 37.38
C GLY A 325 10.53 22.17 38.69
N LYS A 326 9.83 22.47 39.79
CA LYS A 326 10.05 21.85 41.11
C LYS A 326 9.09 20.71 41.45
N PHE A 327 8.01 20.51 40.68
CA PHE A 327 6.94 19.55 41.01
C PHE A 327 6.89 18.28 40.14
N SER A 328 7.95 17.96 39.38
CA SER A 328 8.01 16.72 38.57
C SER A 328 8.45 15.47 39.33
N ARG A 329 8.75 15.55 40.64
CA ARG A 329 9.02 14.39 41.50
C ARG A 329 7.93 14.25 42.55
N THR A 330 6.84 13.58 42.18
CA THR A 330 6.06 12.62 42.99
C THR A 330 4.63 12.57 42.49
N ARG A 331 4.28 11.57 41.67
CA ARG A 331 2.94 10.97 41.66
C ARG A 331 3.00 9.60 40.98
N SER A 332 3.02 8.57 41.82
CA SER A 332 2.77 7.19 41.41
C SER A 332 1.31 7.01 40.99
N PRO A 333 0.98 6.15 40.01
CA PRO A 333 -0.39 5.91 39.61
C PRO A 333 -1.07 4.91 40.56
N SER A 334 -1.97 5.37 41.43
CA SER A 334 -2.87 4.49 42.18
C SER A 334 -4.04 4.06 41.30
N ARG A 335 -4.08 2.75 41.01
CA ARG A 335 -5.21 2.04 40.39
C ARG A 335 -6.46 2.14 41.27
N SER A 336 -7.60 2.54 40.71
CA SER A 336 -8.91 2.28 41.31
C SER A 336 -9.76 1.42 40.38
N CYS A 337 -9.82 0.14 40.72
CA CYS A 337 -10.66 -0.89 40.14
C CYS A 337 -12.02 -0.84 40.85
N THR A 338 -13.11 -0.50 40.17
CA THR A 338 -14.48 -0.70 40.68
C THR A 338 -15.28 -1.59 39.76
N ARG A 339 -15.42 -2.83 40.23
CA ARG A 339 -16.14 -3.97 39.70
C ARG A 339 -17.63 -3.79 40.03
N ARG A 340 -18.51 -3.59 39.04
CA ARG A 340 -19.97 -3.66 39.23
C ARG A 340 -20.46 -5.06 38.87
N ARG A 341 -20.91 -5.81 39.89
CA ARG A 341 -21.55 -7.13 39.78
C ARG A 341 -23.08 -6.95 39.76
N ARG A 342 -23.72 -7.83 39.01
CA ARG A 342 -25.16 -8.01 38.75
C ARG A 342 -26.06 -8.08 40.01
N SER A 343 -27.31 -7.66 39.85
CA SER A 343 -28.48 -8.35 40.46
C SER A 343 -29.64 -8.39 39.45
N ARG A 344 -30.08 -9.60 39.13
CA ARG A 344 -31.39 -9.93 38.54
C ARG A 344 -32.39 -10.06 39.69
N SER A 345 -33.62 -9.55 39.54
CA SER A 345 -34.86 -10.23 39.95
C SER A 345 -36.11 -9.38 39.68
N SER A 346 -37.09 -10.01 38.99
CA SER A 346 -38.55 -9.83 39.12
C SER A 346 -39.25 -8.64 38.44
N CYS A 347 -39.78 -8.86 37.23
CA CYS A 347 -41.20 -9.11 36.94
C CYS A 347 -41.35 -9.69 35.53
#